data_AF-A0AAW1I4K0-F1
#
_entry.id   AF-A0AAW1I4K0-F1
#
_cell.length_a   1.000
_cell.length_b   1.000
_cell.length_c   1.000
_cell.angle_alpha   90.00
_cell.angle_beta   90.00
_cell.angle_gamma   90.00
#
_symmetry.space_group_name_H-M   'P 1'
#
loop_
_entity.id
_entity.type
_entity.pdbx_description
1 polymer ?
#
loop_
_entity_poly.entity_id
_entity_poly.type
_entity_poly.pdbx_seq_one_letter_code
_entity_poly.pdbx_strand_id
1 'polypeptide(L)'
;MYNASCSVLQTVIKEGKGAQRGEADKAYDDMTSFEFVLVLHIMIQILGITNDLCQALQRKSQDILNAMHLVSNTKILIQKLRDDGWENLLQQVLLFCNNHDIEVPNMEDHYIYGRGRFRQPKDRVTNLHYFRYDVFIAAIDSQLHELDFRFNDEMIELLSLSSSLDPK
;
A
#
# COMPACT_ATOMS: atom_id res chain seq x y z
N MET A 1 -14.32 -9.20 6.29
CA MET A 1 -13.55 -10.45 6.13
C MET A 1 -12.60 -10.71 7.30
N TYR A 2 -11.97 -9.69 7.90
CA TYR A 2 -11.03 -9.85 9.03
C TYR A 2 -11.47 -10.86 10.11
N ASN A 3 -12.60 -10.62 10.78
CA ASN A 3 -13.10 -11.51 11.85
C ASN A 3 -13.28 -12.97 11.41
N ALA A 4 -13.75 -13.19 10.17
CA ALA A 4 -13.93 -14.53 9.63
C ALA A 4 -12.57 -15.21 9.42
N SER A 5 -11.59 -14.50 8.87
CA SER A 5 -10.22 -15.00 8.70
C SER A 5 -9.56 -15.35 10.03
N CYS A 6 -9.67 -14.47 11.04
CA CYS A 6 -9.19 -14.74 12.40
C CYS A 6 -9.85 -15.98 13.00
N SER A 7 -11.17 -16.13 12.83
CA SER A 7 -11.90 -17.30 13.32
C SER A 7 -11.43 -18.60 12.66
N VAL A 8 -11.19 -18.57 11.35
CA VAL A 8 -10.66 -19.72 10.61
C VAL A 8 -9.27 -20.07 11.10
N LEU A 9 -8.36 -19.10 11.21
CA LEU A 9 -7.00 -19.34 11.70
C LEU A 9 -7.00 -19.90 13.12
N GLN A 10 -7.77 -19.33 14.04
CA GLN A 10 -7.92 -19.86 15.40
C GLN A 10 -8.47 -21.29 15.43
N THR A 11 -9.38 -21.63 14.51
CA THR A 11 -9.89 -23.00 14.38
C THR A 11 -8.78 -23.95 13.95
N VAL A 12 -7.99 -23.56 12.94
CA VAL A 12 -6.84 -24.35 12.47
C VAL A 12 -5.74 -24.45 13.53
N ILE A 13 -5.54 -23.42 14.36
CA ILE A 13 -4.58 -23.48 15.49
C ILE A 13 -5.02 -24.53 16.53
N LYS A 14 -6.33 -24.64 16.79
CA LYS A 14 -6.89 -25.59 17.77
C LYS A 14 -6.92 -27.02 17.23
N GLU A 15 -7.29 -27.21 15.97
CA GLU A 15 -7.58 -28.53 15.39
C GLU A 15 -6.45 -29.09 14.52
N GLY A 16 -5.59 -28.21 14.00
CA GLY A 16 -4.50 -28.55 13.09
C GLY A 16 -3.36 -29.32 13.75
N LYS A 17 -2.52 -29.93 12.91
CA LYS A 17 -1.38 -30.75 13.35
C LYS A 17 -0.09 -30.34 12.65
N GLY A 18 1.04 -30.52 13.33
CA GLY A 18 2.37 -30.29 12.77
C GLY A 18 2.52 -28.90 12.17
N ALA A 19 2.99 -28.83 10.92
CA ALA A 19 3.24 -27.59 10.20
C ALA A 19 2.00 -26.71 10.07
N GLN A 20 0.83 -27.29 9.78
CA GLN A 20 -0.41 -26.54 9.55
C GLN A 20 -0.81 -25.68 10.76
N ARG A 21 -0.64 -26.22 11.97
CA ARG A 21 -0.92 -25.48 13.21
C ARG A 21 0.06 -24.31 13.37
N GLY A 22 1.35 -24.55 13.16
CA GLY A 22 2.38 -23.51 13.28
C GLY A 22 2.25 -22.41 12.22
N GLU A 23 1.87 -22.76 11.00
CA GLU A 23 1.60 -21.79 9.92
C GLU A 23 0.37 -20.93 10.23
N ALA A 24 -0.70 -21.54 10.74
CA ALA A 24 -1.90 -20.80 11.13
C ALA A 24 -1.66 -19.86 12.32
N ASP A 25 -0.86 -20.29 13.29
CA ASP A 25 -0.44 -19.49 14.45
C ASP A 25 0.34 -18.26 14.01
N LYS A 26 1.37 -18.46 13.17
CA LYS A 26 2.16 -17.36 12.61
C LYS A 26 1.30 -16.41 11.76
N ALA A 27 0.44 -16.95 10.89
CA ALA A 27 -0.43 -16.14 10.05
C ALA A 27 -1.43 -15.32 10.89
N TYR A 28 -1.91 -15.88 12.00
CA TYR A 28 -2.75 -15.16 12.95
C TYR A 28 -1.97 -14.02 13.59
N ASP A 29 -0.79 -14.29 14.14
CA ASP A 29 0.08 -13.28 14.75
C ASP A 29 0.38 -12.14 13.76
N ASP A 30 0.81 -12.47 12.54
CA ASP A 30 1.10 -11.52 11.47
C ASP A 30 -0.15 -10.67 11.16
N MET A 31 -1.33 -11.30 10.94
CA MET A 31 -2.58 -10.61 10.64
C MET A 31 -3.10 -9.71 11.77
N THR A 32 -2.76 -10.04 13.02
CA THR A 32 -3.11 -9.27 14.21
C THR A 32 -2.01 -8.28 14.62
N SER A 33 -1.02 -8.03 13.75
CA SER A 33 0.02 -7.03 14.00
C SER A 33 -0.38 -5.65 13.46
N PHE A 34 0.06 -4.59 14.13
CA PHE A 34 -0.10 -3.22 13.65
C PHE A 34 0.51 -3.02 12.25
N GLU A 35 1.71 -3.57 12.02
CA GLU A 35 2.43 -3.44 10.75
C GLU A 35 1.63 -4.03 9.59
N PHE A 36 1.04 -5.22 9.77
CA PHE A 36 0.18 -5.82 8.75
C PHE A 36 -1.06 -4.97 8.45
N VAL A 37 -1.74 -4.47 9.50
CA VAL A 37 -2.92 -3.61 9.32
C VAL A 37 -2.54 -2.33 8.58
N LEU A 38 -1.41 -1.72 8.92
CA LEU A 38 -0.89 -0.53 8.24
C LEU A 38 -0.66 -0.83 6.76
N VAL A 39 0.13 -1.85 6.43
CA VAL A 39 0.42 -2.24 5.04
C VAL A 39 -0.86 -2.53 4.26
N LEU A 40 -1.82 -3.21 4.89
CA LEU A 40 -3.11 -3.49 4.26
C LEU A 40 -3.86 -2.21 3.91
N HIS A 41 -3.90 -1.22 4.81
CA HIS A 41 -4.56 0.07 4.52
C HIS A 41 -3.81 0.88 3.46
N ILE A 42 -2.48 0.83 3.43
CA ILE A 42 -1.66 1.44 2.37
C ILE A 42 -2.03 0.83 1.02
N MET A 43 -2.08 -0.52 0.96
CA MET A 43 -2.48 -1.23 -0.25
C MET A 43 -3.89 -0.85 -0.68
N ILE A 44 -4.86 -0.72 0.23
CA ILE A 44 -6.22 -0.29 -0.11
C ILE A 44 -6.23 1.09 -0.78
N GLN A 45 -5.48 2.06 -0.26
CA GLN A 45 -5.43 3.41 -0.82
C GLN A 45 -4.78 3.43 -2.22
N ILE A 46 -3.60 2.79 -2.35
CA ILE A 46 -2.88 2.71 -3.62
C ILE A 46 -3.69 1.94 -4.67
N LEU A 47 -4.23 0.78 -4.31
CA LEU A 47 -5.03 -0.05 -5.21
C LEU A 47 -6.34 0.64 -5.58
N GLY A 48 -6.94 1.44 -4.69
CA GLY A 48 -8.11 2.24 -5.01
C GLY A 48 -7.83 3.21 -6.17
N ILE A 49 -6.79 4.04 -6.03
CA ILE A 49 -6.41 5.02 -7.05
C ILE A 49 -6.04 4.34 -8.37
N THR A 50 -5.21 3.30 -8.31
CA THR A 50 -4.75 2.59 -9.53
C THR A 50 -5.86 1.77 -10.17
N ASN A 51 -6.82 1.25 -9.41
CA ASN A 51 -8.01 0.59 -9.95
C ASN A 51 -8.89 1.59 -10.72
N ASP A 52 -9.09 2.80 -10.21
CA ASP A 52 -9.85 3.84 -10.91
C ASP A 52 -9.21 4.19 -12.27
N LEU A 53 -7.88 4.30 -12.30
CA LEU A 53 -7.13 4.44 -13.55
C LEU A 53 -7.36 3.24 -14.48
N CYS A 54 -7.20 2.01 -13.99
CA CYS A 54 -7.42 0.79 -14.77
C CYS A 54 -8.82 0.75 -15.39
N GLN A 55 -9.86 1.05 -14.60
CA GLN A 55 -11.23 1.08 -15.08
C GLN A 55 -11.45 2.18 -16.13
N ALA A 56 -10.84 3.36 -15.94
CA ALA A 56 -10.96 4.46 -16.88
C ALA A 56 -10.26 4.17 -18.22
N LEU A 57 -9.09 3.53 -18.20
CA LEU A 57 -8.32 3.14 -19.39
C LEU A 57 -8.95 1.97 -20.15
N GLN A 58 -9.67 1.08 -19.47
CA GLN A 58 -10.35 -0.07 -20.11
C GLN A 58 -11.64 0.31 -20.86
N ARG A 59 -12.08 1.58 -20.82
CA ARG A 59 -13.27 2.02 -21.55
C ARG A 59 -12.99 2.07 -23.06
N LYS A 60 -13.88 1.47 -23.85
CA LYS A 60 -13.78 1.43 -25.32
C LYS A 60 -13.73 2.81 -26.00
N SER A 61 -14.23 3.84 -25.34
CA SER A 61 -14.29 5.21 -25.87
C SER A 61 -13.01 6.01 -25.63
N GLN A 62 -11.95 5.44 -25.06
CA GLN A 62 -10.74 6.21 -24.81
C GLN A 62 -9.89 6.38 -26.05
N ASP A 63 -9.63 7.64 -26.37
CA ASP A 63 -8.52 8.05 -27.21
C ASP A 63 -7.24 8.24 -26.39
N ILE A 64 -6.13 8.41 -27.11
CA ILE A 64 -4.81 8.50 -26.52
C ILE A 64 -4.60 9.75 -25.67
N LEU A 65 -5.22 10.88 -26.04
CA LEU A 65 -5.12 12.14 -25.29
C LEU A 65 -5.79 12.00 -23.93
N ASN A 66 -7.01 11.47 -23.91
CA ASN A 66 -7.75 11.21 -22.69
C ASN A 66 -7.02 10.20 -21.80
N ALA A 67 -6.41 9.15 -22.38
CA ALA A 67 -5.60 8.20 -21.64
C ALA A 67 -4.39 8.88 -20.95
N MET A 68 -3.67 9.77 -21.66
CA MET A 68 -2.55 10.49 -21.06
C MET A 68 -2.98 11.42 -19.93
N HIS A 69 -4.10 12.14 -20.11
CA HIS A 69 -4.66 12.97 -19.03
C HIS A 69 -5.02 12.15 -17.79
N LEU A 70 -5.58 10.95 -17.96
CA LEU A 70 -5.89 10.05 -16.85
C LEU A 70 -4.63 9.61 -16.10
N VAL A 71 -3.55 9.29 -16.82
CA VAL A 71 -2.26 8.95 -16.21
C VAL A 71 -1.69 10.13 -15.42
N SER A 72 -1.63 11.33 -16.00
CA SER A 72 -1.14 12.54 -15.31
C SER A 72 -1.97 12.86 -14.06
N ASN A 73 -3.30 12.77 -14.15
CA ASN A 73 -4.19 12.98 -13.00
C ASN A 73 -3.95 11.93 -11.90
N THR A 74 -3.69 10.68 -12.29
CA THR A 74 -3.40 9.60 -11.34
C THR A 74 -2.09 9.85 -10.60
N LYS A 75 -1.04 10.31 -11.29
CA LYS A 75 0.21 10.73 -10.63
C LYS A 75 -0.03 11.82 -9.59
N ILE A 76 -0.85 12.83 -9.91
CA ILE A 76 -1.22 13.90 -8.96
C ILE A 76 -1.95 13.33 -7.73
N LEU A 77 -2.86 12.38 -7.92
CA LEU A 77 -3.58 11.74 -6.79
C LEU A 77 -2.64 10.94 -5.90
N ILE A 78 -1.71 10.18 -6.48
CA ILE A 78 -0.71 9.41 -5.74
C ILE A 78 0.27 10.35 -5.00
N GLN A 79 0.68 11.44 -5.62
CA GLN A 79 1.51 12.47 -4.97
C GLN A 79 0.78 13.13 -3.79
N LYS A 80 -0.50 13.46 -3.94
CA LYS A 80 -1.30 13.98 -2.82
C LYS A 80 -1.44 12.97 -1.69
N LEU A 81 -1.63 11.69 -2.01
CA LEU A 81 -1.64 10.63 -0.99
C LEU A 81 -0.30 10.59 -0.24
N ARG A 82 0.82 10.74 -0.94
CA ARG A 82 2.16 10.79 -0.34
C ARG A 82 2.33 11.96 0.64
N ASP A 83 1.95 13.15 0.21
CA ASP A 83 2.28 14.39 0.91
C ASP A 83 1.32 14.66 2.08
N ASP A 84 0.02 14.38 1.87
CA ASP A 84 -1.05 14.74 2.82
C ASP A 84 -1.80 13.53 3.41
N GLY A 85 -1.54 12.32 2.91
CA GLY A 85 -2.36 11.14 3.23
C GLY A 85 -1.98 10.42 4.52
N TRP A 86 -0.81 10.70 5.10
CA TRP A 86 -0.29 9.96 6.26
C TRP A 86 -1.22 10.06 7.49
N GLU A 87 -1.59 11.27 7.89
CA GLU A 87 -2.39 11.49 9.09
C GLU A 87 -3.78 10.83 8.99
N ASN A 88 -4.41 10.90 7.82
CA ASN A 88 -5.70 10.24 7.58
C ASN A 88 -5.57 8.71 7.61
N LEU A 89 -4.56 8.16 6.93
CA LEU A 89 -4.29 6.72 6.92
C LEU A 89 -4.04 6.21 8.35
N LEU A 90 -3.18 6.88 9.10
CA LEU A 90 -2.85 6.51 10.47
C LEU A 90 -4.09 6.52 11.36
N GLN A 91 -4.96 7.53 11.22
CA GLN A 91 -6.22 7.56 11.95
C GLN A 91 -7.11 6.34 11.64
N GLN A 92 -7.24 5.95 10.37
CA GLN A 92 -8.02 4.76 9.98
C GLN A 92 -7.42 3.47 10.56
N VAL A 93 -6.09 3.34 10.52
CA VAL A 93 -5.36 2.19 11.09
C VAL A 93 -5.57 2.11 12.61
N LEU A 94 -5.43 3.23 13.33
CA LEU A 94 -5.65 3.27 14.78
C LEU A 94 -7.10 2.92 15.14
N LEU A 95 -8.08 3.42 14.39
CA LEU A 95 -9.48 3.06 14.58
C LEU A 95 -9.72 1.57 14.35
N PHE A 96 -9.13 1.00 13.30
CA PHE A 96 -9.21 -0.43 13.03
C PHE A 96 -8.59 -1.25 14.17
N CYS A 97 -7.38 -0.89 14.61
CA CYS A 97 -6.69 -1.61 15.69
C CYS A 97 -7.50 -1.57 16.99
N ASN A 98 -8.03 -0.40 17.37
CA ASN A 98 -8.86 -0.25 18.56
C ASN A 98 -10.15 -1.08 18.48
N ASN A 99 -10.77 -1.18 17.31
CA ASN A 99 -12.00 -1.96 17.12
C ASN A 99 -11.77 -3.48 17.17
N HIS A 100 -10.52 -3.92 17.03
CA HIS A 100 -10.13 -5.33 16.92
C HIS A 100 -9.14 -5.76 18.01
N ASP A 101 -8.95 -4.95 19.05
CA ASP A 101 -8.03 -5.19 20.17
C ASP A 101 -6.59 -5.51 19.72
N ILE A 102 -6.14 -4.86 18.63
CA ILE A 102 -4.77 -5.00 18.11
C ILE A 102 -3.87 -4.02 18.85
N GLU A 103 -2.75 -4.53 19.38
CA GLU A 103 -1.77 -3.71 20.08
C GLU A 103 -1.11 -2.69 19.14
N VAL A 104 -1.18 -1.41 19.53
CA VAL A 104 -0.54 -0.31 18.82
C VAL A 104 0.83 -0.06 19.45
N PRO A 105 1.94 -0.13 18.70
CA PRO A 105 3.26 0.15 19.23
C PRO A 105 3.41 1.63 19.61
N ASN A 106 4.23 1.92 20.62
CA ASN A 106 4.59 3.29 20.94
C ASN A 106 5.44 3.88 19.81
N MET A 107 4.99 5.01 19.24
CA MET A 107 5.61 5.66 18.09
C MET A 107 7.00 6.25 18.37
N GLU A 108 7.31 6.54 19.63
CA GLU A 108 8.60 7.06 20.09
C GLU A 108 9.62 5.94 20.37
N ASP A 109 9.15 4.71 20.57
CA ASP A 109 10.03 3.56 20.78
C ASP A 109 10.83 3.25 19.52
N HIS A 110 11.99 2.62 19.72
CA HIS A 110 12.80 2.13 18.64
C HIS A 110 12.11 0.97 17.93
N TYR A 111 12.09 1.00 16.61
CA TYR A 111 11.59 -0.11 15.82
C TYR A 111 12.50 -1.32 16.01
N ILE A 112 11.91 -2.43 16.45
CA ILE A 112 12.60 -3.71 16.59
C ILE A 112 12.17 -4.57 15.41
N TYR A 113 13.09 -4.76 14.46
CA TYR A 113 12.89 -5.67 13.36
C TYR A 113 12.58 -7.08 13.88
N GLY A 114 11.47 -7.68 13.43
CA GLY A 114 10.98 -8.99 13.88
C GLY A 114 12.05 -10.09 13.83
N ARG A 115 11.89 -11.11 14.69
CA ARG A 115 12.80 -12.23 15.03
C ARG A 115 13.46 -12.99 13.85
N GLY A 116 14.32 -12.33 13.08
CA GLY A 116 15.06 -12.90 11.96
C GLY A 116 16.43 -12.24 11.84
N ARG A 117 17.49 -13.05 11.78
CA ARG A 117 18.90 -12.60 11.78
C ARG A 117 19.29 -11.92 10.46
N PHE A 118 18.79 -10.74 10.16
CA PHE A 118 19.32 -9.94 9.06
C PHE A 118 19.45 -8.48 9.46
N ARG A 119 20.72 -8.09 9.67
CA ARG A 119 21.29 -6.74 9.77
C ARG A 119 20.45 -5.73 10.57
N GLN A 120 20.79 -5.57 11.85
CA GLN A 120 20.46 -4.36 12.60
C GLN A 120 20.85 -3.13 11.76
N PRO A 121 19.91 -2.22 11.46
CA PRO A 121 20.26 -0.87 11.03
C PRO A 121 21.19 -0.28 12.11
N LYS A 122 22.30 0.31 11.69
CA LYS A 122 23.27 0.93 12.61
C LYS A 122 22.67 2.10 13.39
N ASP A 123 21.52 2.61 12.95
CA ASP A 123 20.79 3.71 13.56
C ASP A 123 19.46 3.22 14.14
N ARG A 124 19.20 3.61 15.39
CA ARG A 124 17.97 3.28 16.10
C ARG A 124 16.82 4.17 15.60
N VAL A 125 16.18 3.74 14.52
CA VAL A 125 15.01 4.41 13.94
C VAL A 125 13.78 4.23 14.85
N THR A 126 12.95 5.26 14.99
CA THR A 126 11.69 5.18 15.76
C THR A 126 10.61 4.45 14.96
N ASN A 127 9.63 3.85 15.65
CA ASN A 127 8.46 3.25 15.01
C ASN A 127 7.77 4.22 14.05
N LEU A 128 7.60 5.49 14.45
CA LEU A 128 7.01 6.52 13.59
C LEU A 128 7.80 6.70 12.29
N HIS A 129 9.13 6.79 12.37
CA HIS A 129 9.95 6.99 11.19
C HIS A 129 9.86 5.79 10.25
N TYR A 130 9.98 4.58 10.80
CA TYR A 130 9.88 3.35 10.03
C TYR A 130 8.54 3.27 9.28
N PHE A 131 7.42 3.41 9.99
CA PHE A 131 6.11 3.28 9.37
C PHE A 131 5.80 4.40 8.36
N ARG A 132 6.18 5.65 8.66
CA ARG A 132 5.91 6.79 7.78
C ARG A 132 6.82 6.83 6.55
N TYR A 133 8.12 6.64 6.74
CA TYR A 133 9.10 6.85 5.67
C TYR A 133 9.49 5.54 4.98
N ASP A 134 9.88 4.53 5.75
CA ASP A 134 10.40 3.27 5.19
C ASP A 134 9.30 2.36 4.64
N VAL A 135 8.05 2.52 5.12
CA VAL A 135 6.89 1.75 4.65
C VAL A 135 5.96 2.61 3.79
N PHE A 136 5.32 3.64 4.35
CA PHE A 136 4.29 4.41 3.65
C PHE A 136 4.83 5.20 2.46
N ILE A 137 5.82 6.08 2.69
CA ILE A 137 6.41 6.87 1.60
C ILE A 137 7.10 5.97 0.58
N ALA A 138 7.91 4.99 1.03
CA ALA A 138 8.59 4.07 0.13
C ALA A 138 7.61 3.30 -0.81
N ALA A 139 6.47 2.83 -0.28
CA ALA A 139 5.46 2.15 -1.07
C ALA A 139 4.85 3.08 -2.14
N ILE A 140 4.55 4.33 -1.77
CA ILE A 140 3.97 5.31 -2.69
C ILE A 140 4.98 5.78 -3.74
N ASP A 141 6.22 6.06 -3.33
CA ASP A 141 7.32 6.46 -4.22
C ASP A 141 7.60 5.37 -5.26
N SER A 142 7.48 4.09 -4.88
CA SER A 142 7.57 2.99 -5.83
C SER A 142 6.48 3.05 -6.92
N GLN A 143 5.26 3.48 -6.58
CA GLN A 143 4.18 3.60 -7.57
C GLN A 143 4.37 4.81 -8.49
N LEU A 144 4.79 5.95 -7.92
CA LEU A 144 5.12 7.13 -8.71
C LEU A 144 6.26 6.84 -9.68
N HIS A 145 7.33 6.20 -9.18
CA HIS A 145 8.47 5.82 -10.00
C HIS A 145 8.06 4.91 -11.17
N GLU A 146 7.21 3.92 -10.93
CA GLU A 146 6.74 3.04 -12.01
C GLU A 146 5.92 3.79 -13.07
N LEU A 147 5.05 4.71 -12.65
CA LEU A 147 4.27 5.54 -13.57
C LEU A 147 5.14 6.53 -14.34
N ASP A 148 6.13 7.14 -13.70
CA ASP A 148 7.07 8.07 -14.33
C ASP A 148 8.01 7.36 -15.29
N PHE A 149 8.46 6.15 -14.95
CA PHE A 149 9.30 5.35 -15.83
C PHE A 149 8.55 4.93 -17.10
N ARG A 150 7.27 4.54 -16.98
CA ARG A 150 6.46 4.09 -18.14
C ARG A 150 5.90 5.23 -18.98
N PHE A 151 5.50 6.33 -18.31
CA PHE A 151 4.83 7.46 -18.93
C PHE A 151 5.54 8.75 -18.52
N ASN A 152 6.82 8.88 -18.91
CA ASN A 152 7.56 10.11 -18.68
C ASN A 152 6.95 11.28 -19.46
N ASP A 153 7.30 12.51 -19.08
CA ASP A 153 6.70 13.71 -19.67
C ASP A 153 6.97 13.81 -21.18
N GLU A 154 8.16 13.40 -21.63
CA GLU A 154 8.53 13.38 -23.06
C GLU A 154 7.64 12.42 -23.88
N MET A 155 7.35 11.23 -23.36
CA MET A 155 6.48 10.25 -24.01
C MET A 155 5.03 10.74 -24.04
N ILE A 156 4.56 11.34 -22.95
CA ILE A 156 3.23 11.95 -22.90
C ILE A 156 3.10 13.06 -23.96
N GLU A 157 4.10 13.94 -24.05
CA GLU A 157 4.13 15.02 -25.04
C GLU A 157 4.17 14.47 -26.47
N LEU A 158 5.03 13.49 -26.74
CA LEU A 158 5.14 12.86 -28.05
C LEU A 158 3.82 12.22 -28.49
N LEU A 159 3.19 11.43 -27.62
CA LEU A 159 1.91 10.77 -27.93
C LEU A 159 0.78 11.80 -28.13
N SER A 160 0.81 12.90 -27.38
CA SER A 160 -0.11 14.01 -27.56
C SER A 160 0.06 14.67 -28.93
N LEU A 161 1.29 15.01 -29.32
CA LEU A 161 1.59 15.58 -30.64
C LEU A 161 1.21 14.62 -31.78
N SER A 162 1.45 13.32 -31.60
CA SER A 162 1.11 12.28 -32.59
C SER A 162 -0.39 12.22 -32.88
N SER A 163 -1.24 12.45 -31.88
CA SER A 163 -2.70 12.46 -32.05
C SER A 163 -3.20 13.58 -32.98
N SER A 164 -2.45 14.67 -33.12
CA SER A 164 -2.79 15.77 -34.04
C SER A 164 -2.58 15.42 -35.52
N LEU A 165 -1.87 14.32 -35.80
CA LEU A 165 -1.57 13.82 -37.14
C LEU A 165 -2.58 12.76 -37.61
N ASP A 166 -3.56 12.37 -36.79
CA ASP A 166 -4.59 11.40 -37.15
C ASP A 166 -5.74 12.11 -37.90
N PRO A 167 -5.92 11.88 -39.22
CA PRO A 167 -6.97 12.53 -39.98
C PRO A 167 -8.35 11.99 -39.57
N LYS A 168 -9.25 12.88 -39.15
CA LYS A 168 -10.65 12.57 -38.83
C LYS A 168 -11.43 12.00 -40.02
#